data_AF-A0A0S3J3D0-F1
#
_entry.id   AF-A0A0S3J3D0-F1
#
_cell.length_a   1.000
_cell.length_b   1.000
_cell.length_c   1.000
_cell.angle_alpha   90.00
_cell.angle_beta   90.00
_cell.angle_gamma   90.00
#
_symmetry.space_group_name_H-M   'P 1'
#
loop_
_entity.id
_entity.type
_entity.pdbx_description
1 polymer ?
#
loop_
_entity_poly.entity_id
_entity_poly.type
_entity_poly.pdbx_seq_one_letter_code
_entity_poly.pdbx_strand_id
1 'polypeptide(L)'
;MTSWCRMDKIMNESYGYPESLDKRLQLFPAIFLVLALTEYFLSVWSRYIRLTLTLGEKYDYEKYYSDTFPQIFKFIPMNVVTAAYCSIITVHATLMWGLMDVFIIIMSIALALRFKQVSRRIAKHVKRATSETFWAEIREDYHRLSILCKELDDHISYIILLSYTLNIFFILKQLYESLEIRSGTVGKVYYLFSFLYLLVKVGSVSLYGAWINDESKEPADMLNSVSSACFNVEIKRLLAQINFDNVALTGCRMFKLTRGIILSIAGAVVTYELVLIQFNSATIDNY
;
A
#
# COMPACT_ATOMS: atom_id res chain seq x y z
N MET A 1 8.10 16.14 -11.25
CA MET A 1 6.80 16.39 -11.93
C MET A 1 6.95 16.62 -13.45
N THR A 2 7.85 17.51 -13.89
CA THR A 2 8.08 17.81 -15.33
C THR A 2 8.51 16.59 -16.16
N SER A 3 9.39 15.75 -15.60
CA SER A 3 9.81 14.47 -16.21
C SER A 3 8.62 13.55 -16.50
N TRP A 4 7.71 13.38 -15.52
CA TRP A 4 6.49 12.59 -15.67
C TRP A 4 5.58 13.12 -16.78
N CYS A 5 5.29 14.42 -16.80
CA CYS A 5 4.43 15.02 -17.84
C CYS A 5 5.03 14.88 -19.25
N ARG A 6 6.36 15.03 -19.36
CA ARG A 6 7.07 14.83 -20.63
C ARG A 6 6.96 13.39 -21.09
N MET A 7 7.19 12.43 -20.20
CA MET A 7 7.08 11.00 -20.52
C MET A 7 5.65 10.62 -20.89
N ASP A 8 4.67 11.15 -20.16
CA ASP A 8 3.26 10.89 -20.44
C ASP A 8 2.87 11.37 -21.85
N LYS A 9 3.35 12.55 -22.27
CA LYS A 9 3.13 13.06 -23.63
C LYS A 9 3.73 12.13 -24.70
N ILE A 10 4.99 11.72 -24.53
CA ILE A 10 5.68 10.84 -25.49
C ILE A 10 4.98 9.48 -25.59
N MET A 11 4.63 8.88 -24.44
CA MET A 11 3.93 7.59 -24.39
C MET A 11 2.53 7.68 -24.98
N ASN A 12 1.81 8.80 -24.78
CA ASN A 12 0.47 8.97 -25.33
C ASN A 12 0.46 9.02 -26.86
N GLU A 13 1.50 9.59 -27.49
CA GLU A 13 1.63 9.61 -28.96
C GLU A 13 1.81 8.19 -29.53
N SER A 14 2.55 7.32 -28.82
CA SER A 14 2.90 5.98 -29.33
C SER A 14 1.97 4.84 -28.86
N TYR A 15 1.39 4.96 -27.67
CA TYR A 15 0.60 3.90 -27.00
C TYR A 15 -0.84 4.32 -26.67
N GLY A 16 -1.14 5.63 -26.72
CA GLY A 16 -2.39 6.19 -26.25
C GLY A 16 -2.50 6.25 -24.72
N TYR A 17 -3.65 6.74 -24.24
CA TYR A 17 -3.95 6.84 -22.82
C TYR A 17 -4.17 5.45 -22.19
N PRO A 18 -3.65 5.17 -20.98
CA PRO A 18 -3.81 3.87 -20.36
C PRO A 18 -5.28 3.56 -20.05
N GLU A 19 -5.79 2.47 -20.62
CA GLU A 19 -7.16 2.01 -20.39
C GLU A 19 -7.40 1.78 -18.88
N SER A 20 -8.56 2.23 -18.39
CA SER A 20 -9.01 2.11 -16.99
C SER A 20 -8.29 2.99 -15.95
N LEU A 21 -7.29 3.80 -16.33
CA LEU A 21 -6.57 4.66 -15.37
C LEU A 21 -7.52 5.64 -14.66
N ASP A 22 -8.38 6.36 -15.40
CA ASP A 22 -9.32 7.33 -14.81
C ASP A 22 -10.29 6.69 -13.81
N LYS A 23 -10.84 5.53 -14.19
CA LYS A 23 -11.77 4.78 -13.33
C LYS A 23 -11.08 4.36 -12.03
N ARG A 24 -9.84 3.87 -12.10
CA ARG A 24 -9.05 3.49 -10.92
C ARG A 24 -8.69 4.71 -10.08
N LEU A 25 -8.30 5.82 -10.71
CA LEU A 25 -7.95 7.07 -10.04
C LEU A 25 -9.12 7.64 -9.22
N GLN A 26 -10.36 7.43 -9.66
CA GLN A 26 -11.55 7.83 -8.90
C GLN A 26 -12.00 6.77 -7.88
N LEU A 27 -11.95 5.49 -8.25
CA LEU A 27 -12.47 4.39 -7.46
C LEU A 27 -11.64 4.13 -6.20
N PHE A 28 -10.30 4.06 -6.29
CA PHE A 28 -9.45 3.73 -5.15
C PHE A 28 -9.55 4.75 -4.00
N PRO A 29 -9.41 6.07 -4.24
CA PRO A 29 -9.64 7.06 -3.19
C PRO A 29 -11.02 6.98 -2.57
N ALA A 30 -12.07 6.81 -3.39
CA ALA A 30 -13.44 6.74 -2.89
C ALA A 30 -13.64 5.54 -1.96
N ILE A 31 -13.18 4.35 -2.37
CA ILE A 31 -13.27 3.12 -1.55
C ILE A 31 -12.50 3.31 -0.23
N PHE A 32 -11.25 3.76 -0.31
CA PHE A 32 -10.42 3.90 0.89
C PHE A 32 -10.94 4.97 1.84
N LEU A 33 -11.50 6.08 1.32
CA LEU A 33 -12.13 7.11 2.13
C LEU A 33 -13.37 6.56 2.87
N VAL A 34 -14.24 5.83 2.17
CA VAL A 34 -15.42 5.20 2.79
C VAL A 34 -15.01 4.19 3.86
N LEU A 35 -14.00 3.35 3.59
CA LEU A 35 -13.48 2.40 4.57
C LEU A 35 -12.85 3.10 5.78
N ALA A 36 -12.08 4.17 5.58
CA ALA A 36 -11.48 4.95 6.65
C ALA A 36 -12.53 5.63 7.53
N LEU A 37 -13.56 6.22 6.93
CA LEU A 37 -14.68 6.81 7.69
C LEU A 37 -15.44 5.74 8.47
N THR A 38 -15.69 4.58 7.85
CA THR A 38 -16.36 3.44 8.50
C THR A 38 -15.55 2.95 9.69
N GLU A 39 -14.23 2.79 9.55
CA GLU A 39 -13.34 2.41 10.65
C GLU A 39 -13.41 3.43 11.79
N TYR A 40 -13.31 4.73 11.47
CA TYR A 40 -13.35 5.80 12.47
C TYR A 40 -14.66 5.78 13.26
N PHE A 41 -15.80 5.77 12.58
CA PHE A 41 -17.12 5.74 13.24
C PHE A 41 -17.31 4.47 14.07
N LEU A 42 -16.88 3.31 13.56
CA LEU A 42 -17.00 2.05 14.27
C LEU A 42 -16.08 2.02 15.51
N SER A 43 -14.92 2.66 15.46
CA SER A 43 -14.00 2.83 16.59
C SER A 43 -14.63 3.67 17.71
N VAL A 44 -15.18 4.84 17.35
CA VAL A 44 -15.89 5.73 18.28
C VAL A 44 -17.09 5.01 18.89
N TRP A 45 -17.88 4.33 18.07
CA TRP A 45 -19.08 3.61 18.52
C TRP A 45 -18.73 2.45 19.46
N SER A 46 -17.76 1.61 19.09
CA SER A 46 -17.28 0.50 19.91
C SER A 46 -16.78 0.97 21.28
N ARG A 47 -16.06 2.10 21.31
CA ARG A 47 -15.56 2.71 22.54
C ARG A 47 -16.68 3.28 23.40
N TYR A 48 -17.64 3.99 22.78
CA TYR A 48 -18.81 4.51 23.46
C TYR A 48 -19.56 3.39 24.19
N ILE A 49 -19.92 2.32 23.47
CA ILE A 49 -20.61 1.16 24.04
C ILE A 49 -19.81 0.54 25.20
N ARG A 50 -18.50 0.34 25.03
CA ARG A 50 -17.63 -0.21 26.08
C ARG A 50 -17.70 0.63 27.35
N LEU A 51 -17.50 1.95 27.24
CA LEU A 51 -17.46 2.84 28.39
C LEU A 51 -18.83 2.99 29.06
N THR A 52 -19.92 3.06 28.30
CA THR A 52 -21.27 3.13 28.87
C THR A 52 -21.62 1.85 29.63
N LEU A 53 -21.21 0.68 29.12
CA LEU A 53 -21.40 -0.60 29.83
C LEU A 53 -20.56 -0.71 31.11
N THR A 54 -19.32 -0.19 31.11
CA THR A 54 -18.43 -0.25 32.28
C THR A 54 -18.79 0.78 33.36
N LEU A 55 -19.16 2.00 32.96
CA LEU A 55 -19.36 3.12 33.87
C LEU A 55 -20.83 3.37 34.24
N GLY A 56 -21.79 2.87 33.44
CA GLY A 56 -23.21 3.08 33.65
C GLY A 56 -23.57 4.58 33.78
N GLU A 57 -24.29 4.94 34.83
CA GLU A 57 -24.67 6.33 35.15
C GLU A 57 -23.49 7.26 35.44
N LYS A 58 -22.29 6.71 35.71
CA LYS A 58 -21.07 7.50 35.92
C LYS A 58 -20.35 7.86 34.62
N TYR A 59 -20.93 7.53 33.46
CA TYR A 59 -20.38 7.88 32.15
C TYR A 59 -20.40 9.40 31.97
N ASP A 60 -19.27 9.95 31.55
CA ASP A 60 -19.12 11.37 31.25
C ASP A 60 -18.13 11.55 30.08
N TYR A 61 -18.26 12.66 29.33
CA TYR A 61 -17.40 12.97 28.20
C TYR A 61 -15.93 13.10 28.63
N GLU A 62 -15.66 13.63 29.83
CA GLU A 62 -14.31 13.74 30.37
C GLU A 62 -13.64 12.37 30.52
N LYS A 63 -14.40 11.35 30.93
CA LYS A 63 -13.88 9.97 31.04
C LYS A 63 -13.62 9.36 29.68
N TYR A 64 -14.47 9.64 28.69
CA TYR A 64 -14.24 9.18 27.32
C TYR A 64 -12.91 9.71 26.75
N TYR A 65 -12.65 11.00 26.91
CA TYR A 65 -11.42 11.62 26.41
C TYR A 65 -10.18 11.24 27.24
N SER A 66 -10.34 11.07 28.55
CA SER A 66 -9.26 10.58 29.43
C SER A 66 -8.86 9.14 29.13
N ASP A 67 -9.82 8.26 28.83
CA ASP A 67 -9.57 6.87 28.37
C ASP A 67 -8.93 6.85 26.98
N THR A 68 -9.33 7.77 26.10
CA THR A 68 -8.83 7.81 24.72
C THR A 68 -7.41 8.37 24.63
N PHE A 69 -7.10 9.42 25.38
CA PHE A 69 -5.80 10.11 25.33
C PHE A 69 -5.17 10.21 26.72
N PRO A 70 -4.90 9.08 27.39
CA PRO A 70 -4.41 9.08 28.77
C PRO A 70 -3.07 9.81 28.91
N GLN A 71 -2.24 9.78 27.86
CA GLN A 71 -0.94 10.45 27.86
C GLN A 71 -1.04 11.98 27.77
N ILE A 72 -2.06 12.50 27.07
CA ILE A 72 -2.23 13.95 26.87
C ILE A 72 -2.86 14.57 28.13
N PHE A 73 -3.95 13.97 28.61
CA PHE A 73 -4.71 14.49 29.75
C PHE A 73 -4.06 14.20 31.11
N LYS A 74 -2.94 13.47 31.14
CA LYS A 74 -2.07 13.41 32.31
C LYS A 74 -1.38 14.75 32.60
N PHE A 75 -1.13 15.56 31.57
CA PHE A 75 -0.39 16.82 31.70
C PHE A 75 -1.24 18.06 31.38
N ILE A 76 -2.27 17.91 30.55
CA ILE A 76 -3.15 19.01 30.13
C ILE A 76 -4.50 18.87 30.84
N PRO A 77 -5.03 19.93 31.47
CA PRO A 77 -6.35 19.87 32.11
C PRO A 77 -7.44 19.61 31.07
N MET A 78 -8.36 18.70 31.39
CA MET A 78 -9.50 18.36 30.54
C MET A 78 -10.45 19.54 30.45
N ASN A 79 -10.77 19.96 29.23
CA ASN A 79 -11.87 20.88 28.94
C ASN A 79 -12.42 20.60 27.53
N VAL A 80 -13.56 21.19 27.19
CA VAL A 80 -14.23 20.95 25.89
C VAL A 80 -13.33 21.35 24.70
N VAL A 81 -12.53 22.42 24.84
CA VAL A 81 -11.67 22.92 23.75
C VAL A 81 -10.51 21.96 23.45
N THR A 82 -9.82 21.48 24.49
CA THR A 82 -8.73 20.51 24.37
C THR A 82 -9.23 19.17 23.85
N ALA A 83 -10.39 18.71 24.31
CA ALA A 83 -11.07 17.52 23.77
C ALA A 83 -11.41 17.67 22.28
N ALA A 84 -11.98 18.81 21.87
CA ALA A 84 -12.29 19.10 20.48
C ALA A 84 -11.02 19.12 19.61
N TYR A 85 -9.94 19.72 20.11
CA TYR A 85 -8.64 19.76 19.42
C TYR A 85 -8.05 18.35 19.21
N CYS A 86 -8.06 17.50 20.24
CA CYS A 86 -7.62 16.10 20.12
C CYS A 86 -8.44 15.30 19.11
N SER A 87 -9.76 15.51 19.09
CA SER A 87 -10.66 14.89 18.10
C SER A 87 -10.31 15.33 16.68
N ILE A 88 -10.10 16.64 16.46
CA ILE A 88 -9.72 17.18 15.14
C ILE A 88 -8.40 16.58 14.68
N ILE A 89 -7.37 16.55 15.53
CA ILE A 89 -6.07 15.95 15.19
C ILE A 89 -6.23 14.48 14.81
N THR A 90 -7.03 13.73 15.57
CA THR A 90 -7.23 12.30 15.32
C THR A 90 -7.88 12.05 13.95
N VAL A 91 -8.92 12.81 13.62
CA VAL A 91 -9.55 12.73 12.29
C VAL A 91 -8.56 13.07 11.18
N HIS A 92 -7.77 14.14 11.36
CA HIS A 92 -6.74 14.52 10.39
C HIS A 92 -5.66 13.44 10.23
N ALA A 93 -5.18 12.86 11.33
CA ALA A 93 -4.18 11.81 11.31
C ALA A 93 -4.71 10.56 10.58
N THR A 94 -5.95 10.14 10.85
CA THR A 94 -6.58 9.01 10.16
C THR A 94 -6.74 9.26 8.67
N LEU A 95 -7.15 10.47 8.27
CA LEU A 95 -7.26 10.85 6.87
C LEU A 95 -5.91 10.90 6.17
N MET A 96 -4.91 11.54 6.78
CA MET A 96 -3.55 11.64 6.22
C MET A 96 -2.93 10.25 6.00
N TRP A 97 -3.12 9.35 6.97
CA TRP A 97 -2.65 7.98 6.84
C TRP A 97 -3.35 7.22 5.71
N GLY A 98 -4.66 7.37 5.55
CA GLY A 98 -5.40 6.78 4.42
C GLY A 98 -4.97 7.35 3.07
N LEU A 99 -4.82 8.67 2.98
CA LEU A 99 -4.38 9.36 1.76
C LEU A 99 -2.97 8.96 1.33
N MET A 100 -2.07 8.77 2.29
CA MET A 100 -0.71 8.30 2.03
C MET A 100 -0.70 6.95 1.30
N ASP A 101 -1.49 5.98 1.78
CA ASP A 101 -1.55 4.64 1.19
C ASP A 101 -2.19 4.68 -0.21
N VAL A 102 -3.27 5.44 -0.37
CA VAL A 102 -3.94 5.65 -1.66
C VAL A 102 -3.00 6.31 -2.68
N PHE A 103 -2.21 7.29 -2.25
CA PHE A 103 -1.24 7.96 -3.10
C PHE A 103 -0.20 6.97 -3.67
N ILE A 104 0.36 6.11 -2.81
CA ILE A 104 1.30 5.06 -3.25
C ILE A 104 0.64 4.11 -4.26
N ILE A 105 -0.59 3.69 -3.98
CA ILE A 105 -1.36 2.78 -4.85
C ILE A 105 -1.57 3.40 -6.24
N ILE A 106 -2.01 4.66 -6.31
CA ILE A 106 -2.29 5.35 -7.58
C ILE A 106 -1.02 5.52 -8.40
N MET A 107 0.06 5.99 -7.79
CA MET A 107 1.35 6.16 -8.47
C MET A 107 1.86 4.83 -9.01
N SER A 108 1.68 3.75 -8.24
CA SER A 108 2.05 2.41 -8.65
C SER A 108 1.20 1.89 -9.82
N ILE A 109 -0.12 2.12 -9.79
CA ILE A 109 -1.04 1.75 -10.87
C ILE A 109 -0.67 2.48 -12.17
N ALA A 110 -0.44 3.79 -12.10
CA ALA A 110 -0.12 4.60 -13.28
C ALA A 110 1.14 4.09 -13.97
N LEU A 111 2.20 3.80 -13.19
CA LEU A 111 3.45 3.31 -13.74
C LEU A 111 3.36 1.86 -14.25
N ALA A 112 2.70 0.97 -13.49
CA ALA A 112 2.50 -0.42 -13.91
C ALA A 112 1.69 -0.51 -15.22
N LEU A 113 0.65 0.32 -15.39
CA LEU A 113 -0.11 0.39 -16.64
C LEU A 113 0.75 0.85 -17.83
N ARG A 114 1.72 1.74 -17.60
CA ARG A 114 2.67 2.16 -18.65
C ARG A 114 3.61 1.02 -19.06
N PHE A 115 4.15 0.26 -18.11
CA PHE A 115 4.92 -0.96 -18.43
C PHE A 115 4.06 -1.98 -19.19
N LYS A 116 2.81 -2.18 -18.75
CA LYS A 116 1.85 -3.05 -19.43
C LYS A 116 1.60 -2.67 -20.89
N GLN A 117 1.57 -1.37 -21.21
CA GLN A 117 1.43 -0.89 -22.59
C GLN A 117 2.62 -1.32 -23.46
N VAL A 118 3.84 -1.30 -22.91
CA VAL A 118 5.05 -1.79 -23.60
C VAL A 118 4.93 -3.29 -23.85
N SER A 119 4.60 -4.09 -22.84
CA SER A 119 4.36 -5.55 -22.99
C SER A 119 3.32 -5.84 -24.07
N ARG A 120 2.19 -5.12 -24.07
CA ARG A 120 1.13 -5.27 -25.08
C ARG A 120 1.62 -4.91 -26.49
N ARG A 121 2.44 -3.85 -26.65
CA ARG A 121 2.99 -3.46 -27.97
C ARG A 121 3.96 -4.51 -28.49
N ILE A 122 4.80 -5.08 -27.62
CA ILE A 122 5.70 -6.19 -27.96
C ILE A 122 4.87 -7.40 -28.40
N ALA A 123 3.90 -7.86 -27.60
CA ALA A 123 3.08 -9.03 -27.90
C ALA A 123 2.39 -8.96 -29.28
N LYS A 124 1.94 -7.77 -29.70
CA LYS A 124 1.32 -7.55 -31.02
C LYS A 124 2.30 -7.69 -32.20
N HIS A 125 3.58 -7.42 -31.99
CA HIS A 125 4.59 -7.31 -33.05
C HIS A 125 5.65 -8.42 -33.03
N VAL A 126 5.73 -9.18 -31.93
CA VAL A 126 6.75 -10.22 -31.69
C VAL A 126 6.78 -11.34 -32.75
N LYS A 127 5.63 -11.63 -33.38
CA LYS A 127 5.49 -12.67 -34.43
C LYS A 127 5.67 -12.15 -35.86
N ARG A 128 5.88 -10.84 -36.04
CA ARG A 128 6.02 -10.21 -37.35
C ARG A 128 7.48 -9.86 -37.58
N ALA A 129 7.95 -9.95 -38.82
CA ALA A 129 9.23 -9.39 -39.22
C ALA A 129 9.19 -7.88 -38.98
N THR A 130 9.91 -7.43 -37.96
CA THR A 130 9.88 -6.06 -37.43
C THR A 130 11.25 -5.43 -37.61
N SER A 131 11.29 -4.14 -37.93
CA SER A 131 12.54 -3.43 -38.17
C SER A 131 13.36 -3.29 -36.88
N GLU A 132 14.68 -3.17 -37.02
CA GLU A 132 15.56 -2.84 -35.89
C GLU A 132 15.17 -1.50 -35.23
N THR A 133 14.70 -0.54 -36.02
CA THR A 133 14.19 0.76 -35.52
C THR A 133 13.02 0.60 -34.55
N PHE A 134 12.10 -0.33 -34.81
CA PHE A 134 10.98 -0.61 -33.90
C PHE A 134 11.48 -1.12 -32.54
N TRP A 135 12.45 -2.04 -32.53
CA TRP A 135 13.00 -2.57 -31.28
C TRP A 135 13.83 -1.53 -30.51
N ALA A 136 14.50 -0.63 -31.23
CA ALA A 136 15.18 0.52 -30.63
C ALA A 136 14.19 1.46 -29.94
N GLU A 137 13.04 1.76 -30.56
CA GLU A 137 11.96 2.56 -29.94
C GLU A 137 11.43 1.89 -28.66
N ILE A 138 11.12 0.59 -28.71
CA ILE A 138 10.63 -0.16 -27.54
C ILE A 138 11.66 -0.10 -26.39
N ARG A 139 12.95 -0.26 -26.71
CA ARG A 139 14.01 -0.18 -25.70
C ARG A 139 14.12 1.20 -25.10
N GLU A 140 14.01 2.26 -25.92
CA GLU A 140 14.03 3.63 -25.42
C GLU A 140 12.82 3.93 -24.53
N ASP A 141 11.63 3.48 -24.91
CA ASP A 141 10.42 3.61 -24.10
C ASP A 141 10.54 2.87 -22.76
N TYR A 142 11.03 1.63 -22.77
CA TYR A 142 11.31 0.88 -21.55
C TYR A 142 12.34 1.59 -20.66
N HIS A 143 13.41 2.11 -21.27
CA HIS A 143 14.45 2.86 -20.54
C HIS A 143 13.89 4.11 -19.87
N ARG A 144 13.06 4.88 -20.57
CA ARG A 144 12.38 6.06 -20.03
C ARG A 144 11.47 5.69 -18.84
N LEU A 145 10.73 4.58 -18.93
CA LEU A 145 9.89 4.10 -17.82
C LEU A 145 10.72 3.62 -16.62
N SER A 146 11.85 2.96 -16.86
CA SER A 146 12.78 2.58 -15.78
C SER A 146 13.36 3.80 -15.05
N ILE A 147 13.77 4.83 -15.79
CA ILE A 147 14.22 6.11 -15.19
C ILE A 147 13.09 6.73 -14.37
N LEU A 148 11.89 6.80 -14.92
CA LEU A 148 10.73 7.36 -14.22
C LEU A 148 10.39 6.58 -12.94
N CYS A 149 10.55 5.25 -12.95
CA CYS A 149 10.38 4.41 -11.76
C CYS A 149 11.38 4.78 -10.66
N LYS A 150 12.65 5.02 -11.02
CA LYS A 150 13.71 5.40 -10.09
C LYS A 150 13.50 6.80 -9.54
N GLU A 151 13.14 7.76 -10.40
CA GLU A 151 12.78 9.11 -9.97
C GLU A 151 11.57 9.11 -9.03
N LEU A 152 10.55 8.29 -9.33
CA LEU A 152 9.40 8.12 -8.45
C LEU A 152 9.85 7.57 -7.10
N ASP A 153 10.65 6.50 -7.09
CA ASP A 153 11.17 5.87 -5.87
C ASP A 153 11.94 6.85 -4.99
N ASP A 154 12.86 7.63 -5.56
CA ASP A 154 13.64 8.61 -4.80
C ASP A 154 12.74 9.67 -4.11
N HIS A 155 11.57 9.97 -4.67
CA HIS A 155 10.61 10.92 -4.08
C HIS A 155 9.64 10.30 -3.07
N ILE A 156 9.21 9.06 -3.28
CA ILE A 156 8.15 8.44 -2.45
C ILE A 156 8.66 7.35 -1.51
N SER A 157 9.93 6.98 -1.57
CA SER A 157 10.50 5.88 -0.76
C SER A 157 10.35 6.08 0.76
N TYR A 158 10.47 7.32 1.24
CA TYR A 158 10.20 7.67 2.65
C TYR A 158 8.72 7.50 3.01
N ILE A 159 7.83 7.87 2.09
CA ILE A 159 6.38 7.74 2.25
C ILE A 159 5.99 6.26 2.30
N ILE A 160 6.60 5.44 1.43
CA ILE A 160 6.46 3.98 1.43
C ILE A 160 6.93 3.40 2.76
N LEU A 161 8.13 3.76 3.23
CA LEU A 161 8.63 3.29 4.51
C LEU A 161 7.66 3.62 5.66
N LEU A 162 7.22 4.89 5.74
CA LEU A 162 6.28 5.34 6.76
C LEU A 162 4.94 4.59 6.68
N SER A 163 4.42 4.35 5.47
CA SER A 163 3.22 3.54 5.25
C SER A 163 3.35 2.14 5.81
N TYR A 164 4.45 1.43 5.50
CA TYR A 164 4.67 0.09 6.03
C TYR A 164 4.87 0.09 7.54
N THR A 165 5.64 1.02 8.09
CA THR A 165 5.87 1.11 9.53
C THR A 165 4.56 1.34 10.29
N LEU A 166 3.75 2.31 9.85
CA LEU A 166 2.46 2.60 10.50
C LEU A 166 1.52 1.42 10.38
N ASN A 167 1.35 0.86 9.18
CA ASN A 167 0.42 -0.25 8.99
C ASN A 167 0.84 -1.50 9.78
N ILE A 168 2.13 -1.87 9.80
CA ILE A 168 2.63 -2.98 10.63
C ILE A 168 2.41 -2.68 12.11
N PHE A 169 2.74 -1.47 12.59
CA PHE A 169 2.51 -1.09 13.98
C PHE A 169 1.04 -1.27 14.40
N PHE A 170 0.10 -0.80 13.58
CA PHE A 170 -1.33 -0.96 13.87
C PHE A 170 -1.81 -2.41 13.77
N ILE A 171 -1.27 -3.22 12.85
CA ILE A 171 -1.55 -4.67 12.81
C ILE A 171 -1.07 -5.35 14.10
N LEU A 172 0.15 -5.07 14.55
CA LEU A 172 0.71 -5.64 15.78
C LEU A 172 -0.08 -5.19 17.01
N LYS A 173 -0.46 -3.91 17.08
CA LYS A 173 -1.35 -3.39 18.13
C LYS A 173 -2.69 -4.12 18.14
N GLN A 174 -3.29 -4.33 16.97
CA GLN A 174 -4.56 -5.03 16.85
C GLN A 174 -4.42 -6.49 17.32
N LEU A 175 -3.36 -7.20 16.89
CA LEU A 175 -3.07 -8.55 17.37
C LEU A 175 -2.88 -8.62 18.89
N TYR A 176 -2.19 -7.66 19.48
CA TYR A 176 -2.05 -7.57 20.93
C TYR A 176 -3.41 -7.42 21.62
N GLU A 177 -4.24 -6.48 21.17
CA GLU A 177 -5.59 -6.28 21.72
C GLU A 177 -6.57 -7.44 21.40
N SER A 178 -6.16 -8.41 20.59
CA SER A 178 -6.95 -9.62 20.30
C SER A 178 -6.87 -10.67 21.40
N LEU A 179 -5.78 -10.65 22.18
CA LEU A 179 -5.60 -11.53 23.33
C LEU A 179 -6.51 -11.14 24.50
N GLU A 180 -6.87 -9.86 24.61
CA GLU A 180 -7.81 -9.41 25.60
C GLU A 180 -9.22 -9.93 25.27
N ILE A 181 -9.83 -10.67 26.20
CA ILE A 181 -11.18 -11.20 26.05
C ILE A 181 -12.16 -10.03 25.97
N ARG A 182 -12.50 -9.61 24.75
CA ARG A 182 -13.53 -8.59 24.54
C ARG A 182 -14.92 -9.18 24.79
N SER A 183 -15.55 -8.75 25.87
CA SER A 183 -16.97 -8.97 26.12
C SER A 183 -17.80 -8.03 25.22
N GLY A 184 -18.79 -8.59 24.52
CA GLY A 184 -19.72 -7.84 23.67
C GLY A 184 -19.53 -8.01 22.16
N THR A 185 -20.65 -8.24 21.45
CA THR A 185 -20.70 -8.47 20.00
C THR A 185 -20.16 -7.29 19.19
N VAL A 186 -20.45 -6.05 19.61
CA VAL A 186 -20.01 -4.83 18.91
C VAL A 186 -18.48 -4.71 18.90
N GLY A 187 -17.83 -4.99 20.02
CA GLY A 187 -16.36 -4.95 20.13
C GLY A 187 -15.68 -5.97 19.22
N LYS A 188 -16.25 -7.17 19.09
CA LYS A 188 -15.76 -8.22 18.17
C LYS A 188 -15.91 -7.85 16.71
N VAL A 189 -17.06 -7.29 16.32
CA VAL A 189 -17.31 -6.82 14.95
C VAL A 189 -16.36 -5.68 14.58
N TYR A 190 -16.18 -4.70 15.47
CA TYR A 190 -15.18 -3.64 15.27
C TYR A 190 -13.77 -4.20 15.09
N TYR A 191 -13.37 -5.11 15.98
CA TYR A 191 -12.06 -5.73 15.93
C TYR A 191 -11.79 -6.40 14.59
N LEU A 192 -12.72 -7.25 14.15
CA LEU A 192 -12.58 -8.01 12.90
C LEU A 192 -12.55 -7.07 11.69
N PHE A 193 -13.44 -6.09 11.64
CA PHE A 193 -13.48 -5.11 10.56
C PHE A 193 -12.18 -4.30 10.48
N SER A 194 -11.72 -3.75 11.61
CA SER A 194 -10.49 -2.96 11.68
C SER A 194 -9.27 -3.78 11.27
N PHE A 195 -9.16 -5.02 11.76
CA PHE A 195 -8.06 -5.91 11.38
C PHE A 195 -8.05 -6.23 9.88
N LEU A 196 -9.19 -6.62 9.32
CA LEU A 196 -9.31 -6.89 7.88
C LEU A 196 -9.02 -5.64 7.04
N TYR A 197 -9.49 -4.47 7.48
CA TYR A 197 -9.21 -3.20 6.83
C TYR A 197 -7.69 -2.94 6.76
N LEU A 198 -6.96 -3.10 7.87
CA LEU A 198 -5.50 -2.94 7.90
C LEU A 198 -4.79 -3.92 6.96
N LEU A 199 -5.21 -5.19 6.94
CA LEU A 199 -4.66 -6.18 6.01
C LEU A 199 -4.92 -5.80 4.55
N VAL A 200 -6.11 -5.30 4.22
CA VAL A 200 -6.44 -4.82 2.87
C VAL A 200 -5.59 -3.62 2.50
N LYS A 201 -5.30 -2.69 3.42
CA LYS A 201 -4.42 -1.53 3.15
C LYS A 201 -3.00 -1.99 2.80
N VAL A 202 -2.35 -2.77 3.68
CA VAL A 202 -0.98 -3.27 3.45
C VAL A 202 -0.92 -4.14 2.22
N GLY A 203 -1.89 -5.04 2.07
CA GLY A 203 -2.01 -5.91 0.91
C GLY A 203 -2.12 -5.11 -0.38
N SER A 204 -2.96 -4.09 -0.42
CA SER A 204 -3.14 -3.23 -1.60
C SER A 204 -1.86 -2.45 -1.93
N VAL A 205 -1.27 -1.74 -0.98
CA VAL A 205 -0.01 -0.99 -1.19
C VAL A 205 1.08 -1.93 -1.71
N SER A 206 1.20 -3.11 -1.11
CA SER A 206 2.22 -4.09 -1.50
C SER A 206 1.96 -4.70 -2.87
N LEU A 207 0.72 -5.09 -3.18
CA LEU A 207 0.35 -5.69 -4.45
C LEU A 207 0.53 -4.72 -5.60
N TYR A 208 0.08 -3.46 -5.45
CA TYR A 208 0.21 -2.46 -6.50
C TYR A 208 1.67 -2.02 -6.68
N GLY A 209 2.46 -1.91 -5.60
CA GLY A 209 3.89 -1.65 -5.72
C GLY A 209 4.64 -2.81 -6.41
N ALA A 210 4.32 -4.05 -6.05
CA ALA A 210 4.88 -5.25 -6.69
C ALA A 210 4.45 -5.39 -8.16
N TRP A 211 3.26 -4.89 -8.51
CA TRP A 211 2.75 -4.94 -9.87
C TRP A 211 3.66 -4.21 -10.87
N ILE A 212 4.33 -3.13 -10.46
CA ILE A 212 5.34 -2.46 -11.29
C ILE A 212 6.50 -3.41 -11.60
N ASN A 213 7.02 -4.11 -10.58
CA ASN A 213 8.14 -5.05 -10.77
C ASN A 213 7.74 -6.20 -11.70
N ASP A 214 6.53 -6.75 -11.52
CA ASP A 214 6.01 -7.82 -12.35
C ASP A 214 5.88 -7.39 -13.82
N GLU A 215 5.21 -6.27 -14.09
CA GLU A 215 4.99 -5.76 -15.46
C GLU A 215 6.29 -5.28 -16.11
N SER A 216 7.29 -4.86 -15.33
CA SER A 216 8.62 -4.52 -15.88
C SER A 216 9.38 -5.73 -16.41
N LYS A 217 9.11 -6.93 -15.88
CA LYS A 217 9.79 -8.18 -16.27
C LYS A 217 9.05 -8.95 -17.36
N GLU A 218 7.74 -8.76 -17.45
CA GLU A 218 6.88 -9.43 -18.45
C GLU A 218 7.41 -9.36 -19.90
N PRO A 219 7.97 -8.22 -20.39
CA PRO A 219 8.57 -8.16 -21.72
C PRO A 219 9.66 -9.21 -21.97
N ALA A 220 10.46 -9.59 -20.96
CA ALA A 220 11.56 -10.54 -21.14
C ALA A 220 11.04 -11.94 -21.49
N ASP A 221 9.97 -12.39 -20.84
CA ASP A 221 9.34 -13.68 -21.11
C ASP A 221 8.83 -13.75 -22.56
N MET A 222 8.24 -12.66 -23.05
CA MET A 222 7.79 -12.55 -24.44
C MET A 222 8.96 -12.57 -25.43
N LEU A 223 10.03 -11.83 -25.14
CA LEU A 223 11.22 -11.76 -26.00
C LEU A 223 12.00 -13.07 -26.07
N ASN A 224 12.02 -13.85 -24.99
CA ASN A 224 12.63 -15.19 -24.96
C ASN A 224 11.90 -16.19 -25.89
N SER A 225 10.65 -15.93 -26.26
CA SER A 225 9.86 -16.77 -27.17
C SER A 225 10.04 -16.43 -28.66
N VAL A 226 10.86 -15.43 -29.00
CA VAL A 226 11.10 -14.98 -30.38
C VAL A 226 11.91 -16.03 -31.16
N SER A 227 11.51 -16.31 -32.40
CA SER A 227 12.27 -17.17 -33.32
C SER A 227 13.64 -16.56 -33.63
N SER A 228 14.70 -17.38 -33.68
CA SER A 228 16.07 -16.96 -34.01
C SER A 228 16.20 -16.15 -35.30
N ALA A 229 15.27 -16.32 -36.25
CA ALA A 229 15.25 -15.58 -37.51
C ALA A 229 14.84 -14.10 -37.36
N CYS A 230 14.07 -13.76 -36.33
CA CYS A 230 13.64 -12.38 -36.03
C CYS A 230 14.47 -11.73 -34.91
N PHE A 231 15.43 -12.47 -34.36
CA PHE A 231 16.25 -12.02 -33.24
C PHE A 231 17.32 -11.03 -33.71
N ASN A 232 17.33 -9.83 -33.12
CA ASN A 232 18.27 -8.76 -33.47
C ASN A 232 19.06 -8.28 -32.25
N VAL A 233 20.03 -7.37 -32.49
CA VAL A 233 20.89 -6.82 -31.44
C VAL A 233 20.10 -6.01 -30.41
N GLU A 234 19.05 -5.29 -30.84
CA GLU A 234 18.21 -4.48 -29.96
C GLU A 234 17.38 -5.32 -28.98
N ILE A 235 16.85 -6.47 -29.41
CA ILE A 235 16.19 -7.45 -28.52
C ILE A 235 17.17 -7.96 -27.47
N LYS A 236 18.41 -8.31 -27.88
CA LYS A 236 19.44 -8.76 -26.94
C LYS A 236 19.78 -7.69 -25.90
N ARG A 237 19.90 -6.42 -26.33
CA ARG A 237 20.14 -5.27 -25.43
C ARG A 237 18.98 -5.04 -24.48
N LEU A 238 17.74 -5.08 -24.98
CA LEU A 238 16.54 -4.92 -24.17
C LEU A 238 16.41 -6.04 -23.12
N LEU A 239 16.65 -7.29 -23.51
CA LEU A 239 16.61 -8.43 -22.59
C LEU A 239 17.69 -8.33 -21.50
N ALA A 240 18.91 -7.92 -21.87
CA ALA A 240 19.95 -7.62 -20.90
C ALA A 240 19.51 -6.50 -19.96
N GLN A 241 18.93 -5.42 -20.48
CA GLN A 241 18.41 -4.32 -19.66
C GLN A 241 17.34 -4.81 -18.68
N ILE A 242 16.34 -5.57 -19.11
CA ILE A 242 15.27 -6.06 -18.22
C ILE A 242 15.83 -6.97 -17.10
N ASN A 243 16.80 -7.82 -17.42
CA ASN A 243 17.36 -8.77 -16.46
C ASN A 243 18.28 -8.11 -15.43
N PHE A 244 19.04 -7.08 -15.82
CA PHE A 244 20.01 -6.41 -14.94
C PHE A 244 19.45 -5.14 -14.28
N ASP A 245 18.41 -4.53 -14.85
CA ASP A 245 17.82 -3.31 -14.33
C ASP A 245 16.82 -3.63 -13.22
N ASN A 246 17.00 -2.97 -12.07
CA ASN A 246 16.18 -3.19 -10.89
C ASN A 246 15.02 -2.19 -10.86
N VAL A 247 13.96 -2.49 -11.59
CA VAL A 247 12.74 -1.67 -11.65
C VAL A 247 11.78 -2.12 -10.54
N ALA A 248 11.85 -1.45 -9.40
CA ALA A 248 10.94 -1.66 -8.27
C ALA A 248 10.92 -0.42 -7.37
N LEU A 249 9.78 -0.18 -6.72
CA LEU A 249 9.71 0.77 -5.61
C LEU A 249 10.32 0.17 -4.34
N THR A 250 10.84 1.02 -3.47
CA THR A 250 11.56 0.65 -2.26
C THR A 250 11.12 1.47 -1.05
N GLY A 251 11.20 0.87 0.14
CA GLY A 251 11.11 1.60 1.40
C GLY A 251 12.51 2.05 1.79
N CYS A 252 12.91 3.26 1.41
CA CYS A 252 14.25 3.82 1.64
C CYS A 252 15.41 2.87 1.30
N ARG A 253 15.30 2.09 0.21
CA ARG A 253 16.26 1.04 -0.19
C ARG A 253 16.48 -0.09 0.83
N MET A 254 15.75 -0.11 1.94
CA MET A 254 15.80 -1.20 2.95
C MET A 254 15.14 -2.47 2.43
N PHE A 255 14.06 -2.31 1.68
CA PHE A 255 13.31 -3.41 1.08
C PHE A 255 12.69 -2.99 -0.25
N LYS A 256 12.44 -3.97 -1.13
CA LYS A 256 11.80 -3.76 -2.43
C LYS A 256 10.38 -4.28 -2.42
N LEU A 257 9.47 -3.53 -3.03
CA LEU A 257 8.07 -3.92 -3.19
C LEU A 257 8.00 -4.97 -4.30
N THR A 258 8.02 -6.24 -3.90
CA THR A 258 7.95 -7.42 -4.77
C THR A 258 6.99 -8.43 -4.15
N ARG A 259 6.51 -9.41 -4.90
CA ARG A 259 5.62 -10.45 -4.33
C ARG A 259 6.22 -11.16 -3.10
N GLY A 260 7.55 -11.25 -3.04
CA GLY A 260 8.25 -11.84 -1.89
C GLY A 260 8.01 -11.10 -0.58
N ILE A 261 8.01 -9.76 -0.58
CA ILE A 261 7.85 -9.00 0.67
C ILE A 261 6.47 -9.18 1.30
N ILE A 262 5.44 -9.38 0.47
CA ILE A 262 4.07 -9.65 0.93
C ILE A 262 4.05 -10.91 1.78
N LEU A 263 4.68 -11.98 1.28
CA LEU A 263 4.76 -13.25 1.98
C LEU A 263 5.62 -13.14 3.24
N SER A 264 6.73 -12.42 3.18
CA SER A 264 7.60 -12.18 4.34
C SER A 264 6.87 -11.44 5.47
N ILE A 265 6.11 -10.40 5.15
CA ILE A 265 5.34 -9.63 6.14
C ILE A 265 4.22 -10.50 6.72
N ALA A 266 3.48 -11.23 5.89
CA ALA A 266 2.44 -12.15 6.37
C ALA A 266 3.03 -13.21 7.32
N GLY A 267 4.15 -13.82 6.95
CA GLY A 267 4.86 -14.79 7.79
C GLY A 267 5.35 -14.18 9.12
N ALA A 268 5.89 -12.96 9.11
CA ALA A 268 6.32 -12.27 10.32
C ALA A 268 5.15 -11.95 11.26
N VAL A 269 4.01 -11.51 10.71
CA VAL A 269 2.78 -11.22 11.48
C VAL A 269 2.23 -12.49 12.14
N VAL A 270 2.14 -13.59 11.41
CA VAL A 270 1.71 -14.90 11.96
C VAL A 270 2.70 -15.41 12.99
N THR A 271 4.01 -15.27 12.76
CA THR A 271 5.04 -15.69 13.72
C THR A 271 4.90 -14.90 15.03
N TYR A 272 4.71 -13.58 14.94
CA TYR A 272 4.45 -12.74 16.10
C TYR A 272 3.20 -13.19 16.86
N GLU A 273 2.10 -13.44 16.17
CA GLU A 273 0.85 -13.92 16.77
C GLU A 273 1.05 -15.25 17.52
N LEU A 274 1.72 -16.23 16.91
CA LEU A 274 2.01 -17.51 17.55
C LEU A 274 2.85 -17.36 18.82
N VAL A 275 3.90 -16.54 18.76
CA VAL A 275 4.76 -16.25 19.91
C VAL A 275 3.96 -15.57 21.03
N LEU A 276 3.12 -14.61 20.66
CA LEU A 276 2.27 -13.86 21.58
C LEU A 276 1.26 -14.77 22.29
N ILE A 277 0.64 -15.72 21.56
CA ILE A 277 -0.24 -16.75 22.14
C ILE A 277 0.54 -17.65 23.10
N GLN A 278 1.74 -18.10 22.73
CA GLN A 278 2.57 -18.94 23.60
C GLN A 278 2.92 -18.27 24.92
N PHE A 279 3.35 -16.99 24.88
CA PHE A 279 3.65 -16.22 26.08
C PHE A 279 2.40 -15.98 26.93
N ASN A 280 1.25 -15.73 26.30
CA ASN A 280 0.00 -15.53 27.01
C ASN A 280 -0.43 -16.83 27.73
N SER A 281 -0.40 -17.98 27.05
CA SER A 281 -0.70 -19.28 27.66
C SER A 281 0.26 -19.62 28.80
N ALA A 282 1.57 -19.42 28.60
CA ALA A 282 2.56 -19.66 29.65
C ALA A 282 2.37 -18.73 30.87
N THR A 283 1.84 -17.52 30.67
CA THR A 283 1.54 -16.60 31.78
C THR A 283 0.30 -17.07 32.55
N ILE A 284 -0.71 -17.59 31.85
CA ILE A 284 -1.93 -18.14 32.45
C ILE A 284 -1.61 -19.42 33.24
N ASP A 285 -0.74 -20.30 32.73
CA ASP A 285 -0.36 -21.56 33.40
C ASP A 285 0.49 -21.35 34.67
N ASN A 286 1.04 -20.14 34.89
CA ASN A 286 1.85 -19.79 36.06
C ASN A 286 1.04 -19.08 37.18
N TYR A 287 -0.28 -18.94 37.04
CA TYR A 287 -1.20 -18.38 38.04
C TYR A 287 -2.33 -19.38 38.36
#